data_AF-A0A1Q9PDD2-F1
#
_entry.id   AF-A0A1Q9PDD2-F1
#
_cell.length_a   1.000
_cell.length_b   1.000
_cell.length_c   1.000
_cell.angle_alpha   90.00
_cell.angle_beta   90.00
_cell.angle_gamma   90.00
#
_symmetry.space_group_name_H-M   'P 1'
#
loop_
_entity.id
_entity.type
_entity.pdbx_description
1 polymer ?
#
loop_
_entity_poly.entity_id
_entity_poly.type
_entity_poly.pdbx_seq_one_letter_code
_entity_poly.pdbx_strand_id
1 'polypeptide(L)'
;MQSKDNTRIFSGASPSEVMEDLQPLVNFQEEGISVENLNQMLDERLLPHLMKYNHPGFLSMFNDIPEDGAMIGAKLALEYNQGVTDWYVSPGGAMLEELCVKALCSLFRLEAGSDGTFMYSGTYANQEALYLALHWKAEQEGFDFAKEGLKGFEHPEKLVVLTSFDAHFSLKHAVRMLGLGEKNLITLNV
;
A
#
# COMPACT_ATOMS: atom_id res chain seq x y z
N MET A 1 -30.65 -7.97 -10.69
CA MET A 1 -31.00 -7.35 -11.97
C MET A 1 -29.69 -6.99 -12.66
N GLN A 2 -29.17 -7.84 -13.55
CA GLN A 2 -27.90 -7.58 -14.25
C GLN A 2 -28.13 -6.47 -15.28
N SER A 3 -27.54 -5.31 -15.02
CA SER A 3 -27.68 -4.10 -15.83
C SER A 3 -27.02 -4.24 -17.20
N LYS A 4 -27.71 -3.72 -18.20
CA LYS A 4 -27.42 -3.73 -19.63
C LYS A 4 -26.30 -2.73 -19.93
N ASP A 5 -25.03 -3.12 -19.76
CA ASP A 5 -23.91 -2.81 -20.66
C ASP A 5 -22.62 -3.36 -20.03
N ASN A 6 -22.42 -4.67 -20.19
CA ASN A 6 -21.24 -5.37 -19.68
C ASN A 6 -20.08 -5.34 -20.68
N THR A 7 -20.00 -4.31 -21.55
CA THR A 7 -18.94 -4.18 -22.55
C THR A 7 -17.82 -3.23 -22.14
N ARG A 8 -18.09 -2.29 -21.23
CA ARG A 8 -17.14 -1.25 -20.81
C ARG A 8 -16.61 -1.47 -19.40
N ILE A 9 -15.30 -1.21 -19.25
CA ILE A 9 -14.55 -1.28 -17.98
C ILE A 9 -14.89 -0.14 -17.00
N PHE A 10 -15.46 0.97 -17.46
CA PHE A 10 -16.06 2.06 -16.66
C PHE A 10 -17.08 2.82 -17.54
N SER A 11 -17.76 3.86 -17.02
CA SER A 11 -18.80 4.61 -17.75
C SER A 11 -18.38 5.21 -19.09
N GLY A 12 -17.10 5.56 -19.26
CA GLY A 12 -16.60 6.33 -20.41
C GLY A 12 -16.86 7.85 -20.30
N ALA A 13 -17.38 8.32 -19.16
CA ALA A 13 -17.59 9.74 -18.88
C ALA A 13 -16.26 10.48 -18.69
N SER A 14 -16.23 11.75 -19.06
CA SER A 14 -15.12 12.67 -18.81
C SER A 14 -15.00 13.02 -17.31
N PRO A 15 -13.84 13.50 -16.84
CA PRO A 15 -13.68 13.92 -15.44
C PRO A 15 -14.69 14.98 -14.98
N SER A 16 -15.09 15.90 -15.86
CA SER A 16 -16.10 16.92 -15.54
C SER A 16 -17.50 16.34 -15.36
N GLU A 17 -17.90 15.38 -16.21
CA GLU A 17 -19.18 14.69 -16.09
C GLU A 17 -19.23 13.85 -14.80
N VAL A 18 -18.16 13.10 -14.52
CA VAL A 18 -18.04 12.33 -13.26
C VAL A 18 -18.11 13.26 -12.04
N MET A 19 -17.44 14.41 -12.09
CA MET A 19 -17.50 15.38 -10.99
C MET A 19 -18.92 15.91 -10.76
N GLU A 20 -19.66 16.23 -11.83
CA GLU A 20 -21.05 16.68 -11.75
C GLU A 20 -21.95 15.60 -11.14
N ASP A 21 -21.80 14.34 -11.57
CA ASP A 21 -22.56 13.21 -11.05
C ASP A 21 -22.27 12.94 -9.57
N LEU A 22 -21.02 13.07 -9.13
CA LEU A 22 -20.57 12.84 -7.75
C LEU A 22 -20.85 14.00 -6.80
N GLN A 23 -21.05 15.23 -7.30
CA GLN A 23 -21.18 16.43 -6.47
C GLN A 23 -22.24 16.31 -5.36
N PRO A 24 -23.41 15.68 -5.59
CA PRO A 24 -24.40 15.48 -4.54
C PRO A 24 -23.95 14.57 -3.38
N LEU A 25 -23.00 13.64 -3.60
CA LEU A 25 -22.49 12.74 -2.55
C LEU A 25 -21.66 13.48 -1.48
N VAL A 26 -21.12 14.64 -1.83
CA VAL A 26 -20.28 15.48 -0.94
C VAL A 26 -20.98 16.78 -0.54
N ASN A 27 -22.28 16.93 -0.86
CA ASN A 27 -23.07 18.09 -0.46
C ASN A 27 -23.58 17.96 0.98
N PHE A 28 -22.66 18.01 1.94
CA PHE A 28 -22.95 17.83 3.36
C PHE A 28 -23.98 18.85 3.88
N GLN A 29 -25.00 18.35 4.59
CA GLN A 29 -26.05 19.14 5.22
C GLN A 29 -26.02 18.96 6.75
N GLU A 30 -26.71 19.85 7.48
CA GLU A 30 -26.87 19.73 8.93
C GLU A 30 -27.67 18.47 9.32
N GLU A 31 -28.70 18.15 8.54
CA GLU A 31 -29.49 16.92 8.68
C GLU A 31 -28.88 15.78 7.85
N GLY A 32 -28.71 14.62 8.49
CA GLY A 32 -28.23 13.41 7.81
C GLY A 32 -29.28 12.78 6.90
N ILE A 33 -28.82 11.93 5.98
CA ILE A 33 -29.67 11.06 5.16
C ILE A 33 -29.73 9.66 5.73
N SER A 34 -30.76 8.89 5.36
CA SER A 34 -30.82 7.47 5.71
C SER A 34 -29.77 6.66 4.93
N VAL A 35 -29.41 5.49 5.47
CA VAL A 35 -28.47 4.56 4.80
C VAL A 35 -29.05 4.07 3.48
N GLU A 36 -30.37 3.90 3.39
CA GLU A 36 -31.05 3.51 2.16
C GLU A 36 -30.90 4.57 1.06
N ASN A 37 -31.09 5.85 1.40
CA ASN A 37 -30.89 6.96 0.47
C ASN A 37 -29.42 7.05 0.04
N LEU A 38 -28.47 6.86 0.97
CA LEU A 38 -27.05 6.84 0.64
C LEU A 38 -26.72 5.71 -0.33
N ASN A 39 -27.22 4.49 -0.09
CA ASN A 39 -26.99 3.35 -0.98
C ASN A 39 -27.53 3.62 -2.38
N GLN A 40 -28.74 4.18 -2.50
CA GLN A 40 -29.31 4.58 -3.78
C GLN A 40 -28.42 5.62 -4.49
N MET A 41 -27.95 6.63 -3.76
CA MET A 41 -27.06 7.64 -4.34
C MET A 41 -25.74 7.03 -4.82
N LEU A 42 -25.16 6.07 -4.08
CA LEU A 42 -23.93 5.39 -4.49
C LEU A 42 -24.14 4.55 -5.76
N ASP A 43 -25.24 3.78 -5.82
CA ASP A 43 -25.61 2.96 -6.97
C ASP A 43 -25.80 3.79 -8.25
N GLU A 44 -26.42 4.97 -8.11
CA GLU A 44 -26.72 5.84 -9.24
C GLU A 44 -25.53 6.71 -9.67
N ARG A 45 -24.69 7.15 -8.72
CA ARG A 45 -23.71 8.23 -8.97
C ARG A 45 -22.26 7.80 -8.90
N LEU A 46 -21.91 6.83 -8.05
CA LEU A 46 -20.51 6.41 -7.88
C LEU A 46 -20.20 5.12 -8.64
N LEU A 47 -20.98 4.07 -8.40
CA LEU A 47 -20.69 2.74 -8.94
C LEU A 47 -20.56 2.67 -10.46
N PRO A 48 -21.34 3.43 -11.28
CA PRO A 48 -21.17 3.43 -12.73
C PRO A 48 -19.79 3.94 -13.20
N HIS A 49 -19.13 4.76 -12.38
CA HIS A 49 -17.84 5.38 -12.71
C HIS A 49 -16.65 4.61 -12.15
N LEU A 50 -16.86 3.63 -11.25
CA LEU A 50 -15.78 2.80 -10.75
C LEU A 50 -15.21 1.91 -11.87
N MET A 51 -13.90 1.73 -11.85
CA MET A 51 -13.22 0.80 -12.73
C MET A 51 -13.59 -0.64 -12.34
N LYS A 52 -14.09 -1.41 -13.30
CA LYS A 52 -14.47 -2.82 -13.13
C LYS A 52 -13.23 -3.70 -13.32
N TYR A 53 -12.48 -3.93 -12.25
CA TYR A 53 -11.26 -4.75 -12.32
C TYR A 53 -11.51 -6.20 -12.75
N ASN A 54 -12.70 -6.76 -12.48
CA ASN A 54 -13.09 -8.10 -12.95
C ASN A 54 -13.55 -8.17 -14.43
N HIS A 55 -13.60 -7.04 -15.13
CA HIS A 55 -14.06 -7.05 -16.51
C HIS A 55 -12.94 -7.57 -17.44
N PRO A 56 -13.18 -8.53 -18.36
CA PRO A 56 -12.13 -9.12 -19.21
C PRO A 56 -11.35 -8.13 -20.09
N GLY A 57 -11.95 -6.98 -20.37
CA GLY A 57 -11.28 -5.88 -21.09
C GLY A 57 -10.36 -5.01 -20.24
N PHE A 58 -10.30 -5.20 -18.92
CA PHE A 58 -9.38 -4.49 -18.03
C PHE A 58 -8.04 -5.24 -18.02
N LEU A 59 -7.08 -4.76 -18.82
CA LEU A 59 -5.77 -5.39 -19.02
C LEU A 59 -4.61 -4.44 -18.65
N SER A 60 -4.85 -3.52 -17.70
CA SER A 60 -3.90 -2.47 -17.33
C SER A 60 -3.62 -2.48 -15.83
N MET A 61 -2.46 -1.95 -15.44
CA MET A 61 -2.02 -1.81 -14.05
C MET A 61 -1.98 -3.15 -13.29
N PHE A 62 -1.77 -3.08 -11.97
CA PHE A 62 -1.70 -4.23 -11.06
C PHE A 62 -2.91 -4.28 -10.12
N ASN A 63 -4.10 -4.01 -10.64
CA ASN A 63 -5.35 -4.04 -9.86
C ASN A 63 -6.12 -5.32 -10.20
N ASP A 64 -6.66 -5.97 -9.19
CA ASP A 64 -7.53 -7.14 -9.34
C ASP A 64 -8.59 -7.15 -8.24
N ILE A 65 -9.63 -7.96 -8.40
CA ILE A 65 -10.58 -8.25 -7.34
C ILE A 65 -9.92 -9.20 -6.33
N PRO A 66 -10.06 -8.96 -5.01
CA PRO A 66 -9.53 -9.88 -4.01
C PRO A 66 -10.14 -11.28 -4.17
N GLU A 67 -9.32 -12.31 -3.95
CA GLU A 67 -9.82 -13.68 -3.90
C GLU A 67 -10.71 -13.92 -2.67
N ASP A 68 -11.49 -15.01 -2.66
CA ASP A 68 -12.54 -15.27 -1.68
C ASP A 68 -12.04 -15.23 -0.21
N GLY A 69 -10.83 -15.74 0.06
CA GLY A 69 -10.18 -15.68 1.37
C GLY A 69 -9.87 -14.25 1.83
N ALA A 70 -9.31 -13.43 0.94
CA ALA A 70 -9.07 -12.01 1.18
C ALA A 70 -10.38 -11.25 1.45
N MET A 71 -11.47 -11.60 0.76
CA MET A 71 -12.80 -11.03 1.02
C MET A 71 -13.33 -11.37 2.41
N ILE A 72 -13.11 -12.61 2.89
CA ILE A 72 -13.44 -13.02 4.26
C ILE A 72 -12.62 -12.20 5.27
N GLY A 73 -11.31 -12.07 5.04
CA GLY A 73 -10.42 -11.27 5.89
C GLY A 73 -10.86 -9.81 5.97
N ALA A 74 -11.19 -9.19 4.83
CA ALA A 74 -11.66 -7.81 4.77
C ALA A 74 -12.97 -7.61 5.56
N LYS A 75 -13.91 -8.55 5.44
CA LYS A 75 -15.17 -8.51 6.21
C LYS A 75 -14.90 -8.55 7.71
N LEU A 76 -14.05 -9.48 8.17
CA LEU A 76 -13.70 -9.60 9.59
C LEU A 76 -13.00 -8.34 10.11
N ALA A 77 -12.10 -7.76 9.30
CA ALA A 77 -11.41 -6.52 9.67
C ALA A 77 -12.39 -5.36 9.88
N LEU A 78 -13.38 -5.21 9.01
CA LEU A 78 -14.42 -4.17 9.14
C LEU A 78 -15.39 -4.43 10.30
N GLU A 79 -15.73 -5.69 10.56
CA GLU A 79 -16.68 -6.06 11.61
C GLU A 79 -16.09 -5.85 13.02
N TYR A 80 -14.82 -6.19 13.23
CA TYR A 80 -14.19 -6.13 14.54
C TYR A 80 -13.27 -4.91 14.76
N ASN A 81 -12.86 -4.24 13.69
CA ASN A 81 -12.08 -3.00 13.70
C ASN A 81 -10.91 -3.01 14.71
N GLN A 82 -10.12 -4.09 14.70
CA GLN A 82 -9.03 -4.29 15.65
C GLN A 82 -7.79 -3.48 15.24
N GLY A 83 -7.19 -2.76 16.19
CA GLY A 83 -5.86 -2.18 16.03
C GLY A 83 -4.79 -3.20 16.44
N VAL A 84 -4.09 -3.78 15.46
CA VAL A 84 -3.05 -4.80 15.71
C VAL A 84 -1.72 -4.11 16.04
N THR A 85 -1.65 -3.45 17.20
CA THR A 85 -0.42 -2.76 17.65
C THR A 85 0.33 -3.53 18.72
N ASP A 86 -0.38 -4.26 19.59
CA ASP A 86 0.21 -5.16 20.58
C ASP A 86 -0.77 -6.29 20.99
N TRP A 87 -0.24 -7.23 21.78
CA TRP A 87 -1.01 -8.36 22.31
C TRP A 87 -2.21 -7.96 23.19
N TYR A 88 -2.11 -6.89 23.98
CA TYR A 88 -3.16 -6.52 24.93
C TYR A 88 -4.37 -5.88 24.22
N VAL A 89 -4.16 -5.26 23.06
CA VAL A 89 -5.23 -4.65 22.28
C VAL A 89 -5.82 -5.57 21.21
N SER A 90 -5.04 -6.52 20.69
CA SER A 90 -5.51 -7.49 19.69
C SER A 90 -4.76 -8.83 19.80
N PRO A 91 -5.07 -9.67 20.82
CA PRO A 91 -4.32 -10.90 21.07
C PRO A 91 -4.33 -11.85 19.86
N GLY A 92 -5.52 -12.07 19.28
CA GLY A 92 -5.69 -12.93 18.12
C GLY A 92 -5.07 -12.35 16.85
N GLY A 93 -5.20 -11.04 16.63
CA GLY A 93 -4.63 -10.36 15.47
C GLY A 93 -3.10 -10.36 15.49
N ALA A 94 -2.50 -10.01 16.64
CA ALA A 94 -1.05 -9.97 16.81
C ALA A 94 -0.42 -11.35 16.58
N MET A 95 -1.00 -12.41 17.17
CA MET A 95 -0.46 -13.76 16.97
C MET A 95 -0.70 -14.31 15.56
N LEU A 96 -1.82 -13.94 14.92
CA LEU A 96 -2.05 -14.33 13.54
C LEU A 96 -1.03 -13.66 12.62
N GLU A 97 -0.73 -12.37 12.81
CA GLU A 97 0.29 -11.64 12.05
C GLU A 97 1.66 -12.33 12.17
N GLU A 98 2.11 -12.60 13.39
CA GLU A 98 3.35 -13.33 13.70
C GLU A 98 3.44 -14.69 12.99
N LEU A 99 2.35 -15.46 12.99
CA LEU A 99 2.31 -16.77 12.35
C LEU A 99 2.33 -16.65 10.82
N CYS A 100 1.64 -15.66 10.26
CA CYS A 100 1.67 -15.35 8.83
C CYS A 100 3.07 -14.94 8.38
N VAL A 101 3.76 -14.08 9.13
CA VAL A 101 5.15 -13.70 8.86
C VAL A 101 6.05 -14.92 8.83
N LYS A 102 5.99 -15.79 9.84
CA LYS A 102 6.77 -17.05 9.87
C LYS A 102 6.48 -17.95 8.67
N ALA A 103 5.21 -18.06 8.27
CA ALA A 103 4.83 -18.81 7.09
C ALA A 103 5.41 -18.20 5.81
N LEU A 104 5.42 -16.86 5.67
CA LEU A 104 6.03 -16.16 4.54
C LEU A 104 7.55 -16.33 4.52
N CYS A 105 8.25 -16.18 5.65
CA CYS A 105 9.69 -16.44 5.73
C CYS A 105 10.02 -17.87 5.27
N SER A 106 9.22 -18.86 5.69
CA SER A 106 9.37 -20.25 5.23
C SER A 106 9.09 -20.40 3.73
N LEU A 107 8.06 -19.73 3.20
CA LEU A 107 7.69 -19.77 1.78
C LEU A 107 8.82 -19.24 0.89
N PHE A 108 9.43 -18.12 1.31
CA PHE A 108 10.57 -17.50 0.63
C PHE A 108 11.92 -18.15 0.98
N ARG A 109 11.94 -19.20 1.81
CA ARG A 109 13.14 -19.94 2.22
C ARG A 109 14.22 -19.04 2.83
N LEU A 110 13.79 -18.07 3.62
CA LEU A 110 14.70 -17.21 4.37
C LEU A 110 15.37 -18.01 5.50
N GLU A 111 16.51 -17.50 5.98
CA GLU A 111 17.29 -18.18 7.03
C GLU A 111 16.53 -18.24 8.36
N ALA A 112 16.91 -19.21 9.21
CA ALA A 112 16.33 -19.33 10.53
C ALA A 112 16.60 -18.05 11.34
N GLY A 113 15.55 -17.50 11.96
CA GLY A 113 15.61 -16.21 12.66
C GLY A 113 15.26 -14.99 11.80
N SER A 114 14.95 -15.18 10.51
CA SER A 114 14.34 -14.13 9.70
C SER A 114 12.96 -13.75 10.23
N ASP A 115 12.60 -12.49 10.08
CA ASP A 115 11.35 -11.93 10.55
C ASP A 115 10.82 -10.86 9.58
N GLY A 116 9.64 -10.32 9.86
CA GLY A 116 8.99 -9.30 9.07
C GLY A 116 7.76 -8.72 9.76
N THR A 117 7.09 -7.79 9.07
CA THR A 117 5.82 -7.21 9.52
C THR A 117 5.02 -6.77 8.32
N PHE A 118 3.70 -6.64 8.48
CA PHE A 118 2.82 -6.21 7.42
C PHE A 118 2.86 -4.68 7.26
N MET A 119 3.04 -4.24 6.02
CA MET A 119 3.05 -2.82 5.66
C MET A 119 1.80 -2.49 4.84
N TYR A 120 1.31 -1.26 4.97
CA TYR A 120 0.13 -0.81 4.23
C TYR A 120 0.33 -0.70 2.71
N SER A 121 1.58 -0.70 2.22
CA SER A 121 1.88 -0.72 0.79
C SER A 121 3.32 -1.17 0.48
N GLY A 122 3.55 -1.67 -0.72
CA GLY A 122 4.90 -2.00 -1.21
C GLY A 122 5.82 -0.78 -1.36
N THR A 123 5.26 0.42 -1.58
CA THR A 123 6.03 1.67 -1.57
C THR A 123 6.66 1.91 -0.21
N TYR A 124 5.88 1.73 0.88
CA TYR A 124 6.39 1.89 2.24
C TYR A 124 7.35 0.76 2.61
N ALA A 125 7.09 -0.48 2.21
CA ALA A 125 8.01 -1.59 2.41
C ALA A 125 9.40 -1.32 1.78
N ASN A 126 9.46 -0.72 0.59
CA ASN A 126 10.73 -0.33 -0.04
C ASN A 126 11.45 0.80 0.71
N GLN A 127 10.70 1.71 1.34
CA GLN A 127 11.29 2.77 2.18
C GLN A 127 11.90 2.18 3.45
N GLU A 128 11.17 1.29 4.12
CA GLU A 128 11.63 0.59 5.32
C GLU A 128 12.81 -0.34 5.03
N ALA A 129 12.81 -1.04 3.89
CA ALA A 129 13.97 -1.83 3.48
C ALA A 129 15.24 -0.98 3.32
N LEU A 130 15.13 0.21 2.73
CA LEU A 130 16.28 1.13 2.62
C LEU A 130 16.66 1.73 3.98
N TYR A 131 15.69 2.04 4.84
CA TYR A 131 15.94 2.50 6.20
C TYR A 131 16.71 1.47 7.02
N LEU A 132 16.30 0.19 6.97
CA LEU A 132 17.02 -0.92 7.61
C LEU A 132 18.41 -1.14 7.02
N ALA A 133 18.59 -0.95 5.71
CA ALA A 133 19.91 -1.02 5.08
C ALA A 133 20.86 0.09 5.60
N LEU A 134 20.34 1.28 5.90
CA LEU A 134 21.12 2.37 6.51
C LEU A 134 21.52 2.04 7.96
N HIS A 135 20.60 1.48 8.74
CA HIS A 135 20.91 0.96 10.08
C HIS A 135 22.01 -0.09 10.04
N TRP A 136 21.84 -1.10 9.19
CA TRP A 136 22.84 -2.15 9.02
C TRP A 136 24.21 -1.58 8.63
N LYS A 137 24.25 -0.63 7.68
CA LYS A 137 25.49 0.03 7.25
C LYS A 137 26.13 0.86 8.37
N ALA A 138 25.34 1.55 9.18
CA ALA A 138 25.82 2.33 10.32
C ALA A 138 26.41 1.43 11.42
N GLU A 139 25.80 0.28 11.69
CA GLU A 139 26.34 -0.71 12.62
C GLU A 139 27.73 -1.20 12.16
N GLN A 140 27.92 -1.42 10.85
CA GLN A 140 29.23 -1.78 10.30
C GLN A 140 30.28 -0.64 10.44
N GLU A 141 29.84 0.61 10.54
CA GLU A 141 30.69 1.78 10.79
C GLU A 141 30.80 2.14 12.28
N GLY A 142 30.17 1.35 13.14
CA GLY A 142 30.32 1.44 14.59
C GLY A 142 29.48 2.52 15.27
N PHE A 143 28.38 2.96 14.66
CA PHE A 143 27.50 3.98 15.24
C PHE A 143 26.00 3.61 15.14
N ASP A 144 25.18 4.29 15.95
CA ASP A 144 23.73 4.07 16.01
C ASP A 144 23.01 5.05 15.07
N PHE A 145 22.46 4.52 13.96
CA PHE A 145 21.78 5.35 12.97
C PHE A 145 20.53 6.06 13.51
N ALA A 146 19.79 5.47 14.47
CA ALA A 146 18.63 6.14 15.05
C ALA A 146 19.02 7.39 15.84
N LYS A 147 20.20 7.40 16.46
CA LYS A 147 20.68 8.54 17.25
C LYS A 147 21.40 9.58 16.40
N GLU A 148 22.23 9.14 15.47
CA GLU A 148 23.13 10.02 14.74
C GLU A 148 22.59 10.42 13.37
N GLY A 149 21.75 9.58 12.75
CA GLY A 149 21.25 9.79 11.40
C GLY A 149 22.38 9.83 10.35
N LEU A 150 22.12 10.48 9.21
CA LEU A 150 23.07 10.52 8.09
C LEU A 150 24.43 11.16 8.46
N LYS A 151 24.46 12.10 9.40
CA LYS A 151 25.71 12.75 9.81
C LYS A 151 26.69 11.84 10.58
N GLY A 152 26.23 10.66 11.02
CA GLY A 152 27.08 9.66 11.66
C GLY A 152 28.03 8.97 10.67
N PHE A 153 27.67 8.93 9.38
CA PHE A 153 28.57 8.45 8.33
C PHE A 153 29.73 9.44 8.14
N GLU A 154 30.94 8.93 7.92
CA GLU A 154 32.12 9.77 7.63
C GLU A 154 31.96 10.54 6.30
N HIS A 155 31.34 9.88 5.32
CA HIS A 155 31.11 10.40 3.97
C HIS A 155 29.67 10.15 3.51
N PRO A 156 28.67 10.84 4.10
CA PRO A 156 27.26 10.62 3.76
C PRO A 156 26.94 10.92 2.29
N GLU A 157 27.70 11.79 1.65
CA GLU A 157 27.59 12.11 0.23
C GLU A 157 27.99 10.97 -0.70
N LYS A 158 28.67 9.94 -0.18
CA LYS A 158 29.10 8.75 -0.94
C LYS A 158 28.16 7.57 -0.76
N LEU A 159 27.10 7.69 0.03
CA LEU A 159 26.08 6.65 0.13
C LEU A 159 25.32 6.55 -1.19
N VAL A 160 25.31 5.35 -1.77
CA VAL A 160 24.69 5.09 -3.06
C VAL A 160 23.76 3.89 -2.95
N VAL A 161 22.56 4.03 -3.52
CA VAL A 161 21.61 2.95 -3.73
C VAL A 161 21.68 2.54 -5.19
N LEU A 162 22.00 1.27 -5.45
CA LEU A 162 22.02 0.69 -6.79
C LEU A 162 20.69 -0.02 -7.06
N THR A 163 20.12 0.19 -8.23
CA THR A 163 18.88 -0.48 -8.64
C THR A 163 18.83 -0.70 -10.15
N SER A 164 17.97 -1.62 -10.62
CA SER A 164 17.67 -1.74 -12.06
C SER A 164 17.02 -0.46 -12.61
N PHE A 165 17.24 -0.18 -13.90
CA PHE A 165 16.52 0.86 -14.64
C PHE A 165 15.00 0.66 -14.59
N ASP A 166 14.54 -0.59 -14.60
CA ASP A 166 13.12 -0.97 -14.58
C ASP A 166 12.52 -1.03 -13.17
N ALA A 167 13.29 -0.66 -12.14
CA ALA A 167 12.82 -0.73 -10.77
C ALA A 167 11.69 0.25 -10.47
N HIS A 168 10.81 -0.14 -9.55
CA HIS A 168 9.65 0.67 -9.17
C HIS A 168 10.07 2.05 -8.63
N PHE A 169 9.35 3.08 -9.05
CA PHE A 169 9.66 4.48 -8.72
C PHE A 169 9.61 4.78 -7.21
N SER A 170 9.04 3.90 -6.39
CA SER A 170 9.07 4.00 -4.92
C SER A 170 10.48 4.12 -4.35
N LEU A 171 11.51 3.56 -5.01
CA LEU A 171 12.90 3.74 -4.57
C LEU A 171 13.36 5.19 -4.70
N LYS A 172 12.87 5.94 -5.71
CA LYS A 172 13.08 7.40 -5.80
C LYS A 172 12.43 8.12 -4.62
N HIS A 173 11.23 7.70 -4.22
CA HIS A 173 10.59 8.24 -3.02
C HIS A 173 11.36 7.91 -1.75
N ALA A 174 11.90 6.70 -1.63
CA ALA A 174 12.70 6.28 -0.48
C ALA A 174 13.95 7.14 -0.30
N VAL A 175 14.77 7.31 -1.35
CA VAL A 175 15.98 8.16 -1.25
C VAL A 175 15.65 9.64 -0.98
N ARG A 176 14.51 10.14 -1.48
CA ARG A 176 14.04 11.50 -1.16
C ARG A 176 13.65 11.63 0.31
N MET A 177 12.83 10.70 0.81
CA MET A 177 12.29 10.75 2.17
C MET A 177 13.38 10.54 3.23
N LEU A 178 14.34 9.65 2.96
CA LEU A 178 15.44 9.33 3.87
C LEU A 178 16.61 10.32 3.80
N GLY A 179 16.50 11.39 3.00
CA GLY A 179 17.51 12.44 2.93
C GLY A 179 18.77 12.11 2.11
N LEU A 180 18.77 11.00 1.38
CA LEU A 180 19.88 10.61 0.49
C LEU A 180 19.88 11.42 -0.81
N GLY A 181 18.70 11.78 -1.32
CA GLY A 181 18.52 12.51 -2.57
C GLY A 181 18.69 11.64 -3.82
N GLU A 182 18.02 12.04 -4.92
CA GLU A 182 17.97 11.23 -6.15
C GLU A 182 19.31 11.06 -6.86
N LYS A 183 20.27 11.98 -6.65
CA LYS A 183 21.63 11.86 -7.19
C LYS A 183 22.34 10.60 -6.69
N ASN A 184 21.91 10.06 -5.55
CA ASN A 184 22.45 8.87 -4.91
C ASN A 184 21.68 7.59 -5.24
N LEU A 185 20.68 7.66 -6.13
CA LEU A 185 20.04 6.47 -6.70
C LEU A 185 20.60 6.22 -8.11
N ILE A 186 21.51 5.27 -8.21
CA ILE A 186 22.16 4.91 -9.48
C ILE A 186 21.41 3.74 -10.10
N THR A 187 20.95 3.93 -11.33
CA THR A 187 20.26 2.90 -12.11
C THR A 187 21.25 2.15 -13.00
N LEU A 188 21.04 0.84 -13.12
CA LEU A 188 21.84 -0.08 -13.92
C LEU A 188 20.96 -0.72 -15.00
N ASN A 189 21.50 -0.87 -16.21
CA ASN A 189 20.92 -1.74 -17.22
C ASN A 189 21.41 -3.17 -16.92
N VAL A 190 20.49 -4.02 -16.44
CA VAL A 190 20.75 -5.40 -16.04
C VAL A 190 20.11 -6.39 -17.00
#